data_AF-A0A7W1KXH6-F1
#
_entry.id   AF-A0A7W1KXH6-F1
#
_cell.length_a   1.000
_cell.length_b   1.000
_cell.length_c   1.000
_cell.angle_alpha   90.00
_cell.angle_beta   90.00
_cell.angle_gamma   90.00
#
_symmetry.space_group_name_H-M   'P 1'
#
loop_
_entity.id
_entity.type
_entity.pdbx_description
1 polymer ?
#
loop_
_entity_poly.entity_id
_entity_poly.type
_entity_poly.pdbx_seq_one_letter_code
_entity_poly.pdbx_strand_id
1 'polypeptide(L)'
;MLYPELENKLHQARQSLKRATSENIIELCKQYLVLLDEYRSKLYKLSGTSGISLWSQPFLSSEDIDKTRRVVRVAIENTTQERNRTATLLRSFIAISGYEAVETLNRRKYRGHDDWELRAGGVKFSGGIDADKMTIQEAVATTSLLRRAEYVAQNSASKGASRTVWQGFPLLNDREPLEKLHNDSL
;
A
#
# COMPACT_ATOMS: atom_id res chain seq x y z
N MET A 1 25.56 -6.11 -7.47
CA MET A 1 24.67 -5.04 -6.96
C MET A 1 24.80 -3.85 -7.89
N LEU A 2 23.70 -3.21 -8.29
CA LEU A 2 23.72 -2.20 -9.37
C LEU A 2 23.98 -0.80 -8.81
N TYR A 3 23.44 -0.49 -7.62
CA TYR A 3 23.66 0.78 -6.93
C TYR A 3 23.72 0.56 -5.40
N PRO A 4 24.87 0.14 -4.85
CA PRO A 4 24.97 -0.32 -3.47
C PRO A 4 24.54 0.73 -2.43
N GLU A 5 24.90 2.00 -2.62
CA GLU A 5 24.49 3.07 -1.71
C GLU A 5 22.97 3.29 -1.70
N LEU A 6 22.34 3.26 -2.87
CA LEU A 6 20.89 3.50 -2.99
C LEU A 6 20.10 2.26 -2.55
N GLU A 7 20.61 1.06 -2.81
CA GLU A 7 20.06 -0.20 -2.27
C GLU A 7 20.12 -0.22 -0.74
N ASN A 8 21.20 0.29 -0.13
CA ASN A 8 21.29 0.43 1.32
C ASN A 8 20.25 1.44 1.85
N LYS A 9 20.09 2.61 1.20
CA LYS A 9 19.04 3.59 1.57
C LYS A 9 17.64 3.01 1.46
N LEU A 10 17.34 2.27 0.39
CA LEU A 10 16.08 1.56 0.22
C LEU A 10 15.86 0.52 1.32
N HIS A 11 16.89 -0.24 1.66
CA HIS A 11 16.82 -1.22 2.74
C HIS A 11 16.51 -0.55 4.08
N GLN A 12 17.21 0.54 4.41
CA GLN A 12 16.97 1.32 5.63
C GLN A 12 15.55 1.91 5.65
N ALA A 13 15.10 2.54 4.56
CA ALA A 13 13.76 3.10 4.47
C ALA A 13 12.67 2.02 4.63
N ARG A 14 12.87 0.84 4.04
CA ARG A 14 11.99 -0.32 4.22
C ARG A 14 11.96 -0.80 5.66
N GLN A 15 13.11 -0.83 6.35
CA GLN A 15 13.16 -1.15 7.78
C GLN A 15 12.44 -0.11 8.64
N SER A 16 12.61 1.18 8.33
CA SER A 16 11.88 2.27 8.99
C SER A 16 10.38 2.12 8.80
N LEU A 17 9.91 1.79 7.60
CA LEU A 17 8.48 1.53 7.34
C LEU A 17 7.96 0.34 8.16
N LYS A 18 8.78 -0.72 8.33
CA LYS A 18 8.44 -1.86 9.20
C LYS A 18 8.36 -1.48 10.68
N ARG A 19 9.03 -0.41 11.11
CA ARG A 19 9.04 0.10 12.48
C ARG A 19 8.20 1.37 12.63
N ALA A 20 7.40 1.70 11.63
CA ALA A 20 6.58 2.90 11.63
C ALA A 20 5.57 2.89 12.78
N THR A 21 5.25 4.08 13.27
CA THR A 21 4.16 4.33 14.19
C THR A 21 2.97 4.92 13.44
N SER A 22 1.81 5.02 14.10
CA SER A 22 0.62 5.63 13.50
C SER A 22 0.88 7.06 13.03
N GLU A 23 1.74 7.79 13.72
CA GLU A 23 2.02 9.20 13.49
C GLU A 23 2.91 9.41 12.26
N ASN A 24 3.92 8.55 12.06
CA ASN A 24 4.96 8.77 11.05
C ASN A 24 4.81 7.93 9.77
N ILE A 25 3.93 6.93 9.74
CA ILE A 25 3.82 5.98 8.63
C ILE A 25 3.52 6.64 7.28
N ILE A 26 2.70 7.70 7.25
CA ILE A 26 2.38 8.44 6.02
C ILE A 26 3.65 9.07 5.45
N GLU A 27 4.43 9.71 6.30
CA GLU A 27 5.66 10.40 5.89
C GLU A 27 6.72 9.39 5.43
N LEU A 28 6.88 8.29 6.16
CA LEU A 28 7.77 7.20 5.76
C LEU A 28 7.36 6.55 4.43
N CYS A 29 6.06 6.39 4.15
CA CYS A 29 5.59 5.93 2.84
C CYS A 29 6.01 6.90 1.73
N LYS A 30 5.81 8.21 1.92
CA LYS A 30 6.19 9.23 0.93
C LYS A 30 7.69 9.22 0.65
N GLN A 31 8.50 9.23 1.71
CA GLN A 31 9.96 9.18 1.58
C GLN A 31 10.41 7.91 0.87
N TYR A 32 9.80 6.77 1.19
CA TYR A 32 10.14 5.51 0.52
C TYR A 32 9.77 5.51 -0.95
N LEU A 33 8.61 6.05 -1.32
CA LEU A 33 8.21 6.21 -2.72
C LEU A 33 9.18 7.08 -3.51
N VAL A 34 9.67 8.18 -2.93
CA VAL A 34 10.69 9.03 -3.57
C VAL A 34 11.98 8.24 -3.85
N LEU A 35 12.45 7.46 -2.88
CA LEU A 35 13.65 6.61 -3.07
C LEU A 35 13.44 5.53 -4.12
N LEU A 36 12.26 4.92 -4.18
CA LEU A 36 11.90 3.93 -5.20
C LEU A 36 11.87 4.57 -6.60
N ASP A 37 11.34 5.79 -6.72
CA ASP A 37 11.33 6.53 -7.99
C ASP A 37 12.75 6.95 -8.42
N GLU A 38 13.62 7.32 -7.48
CA GLU A 38 15.05 7.58 -7.76
C GLU A 38 15.75 6.30 -8.26
N TYR A 39 15.58 5.18 -7.57
CA TYR A 39 16.20 3.91 -7.94
C TYR A 39 15.70 3.42 -9.29
N ARG A 40 14.38 3.46 -9.51
CA ARG A 40 13.75 3.15 -10.79
C ARG A 40 14.32 4.02 -11.91
N SER A 41 14.47 5.32 -11.70
CA SER A 41 15.04 6.23 -12.70
C SER A 41 16.50 5.86 -13.06
N LYS A 42 17.31 5.47 -12.06
CA LYS A 42 18.68 4.99 -12.32
C LYS A 42 18.69 3.66 -13.09
N LEU A 43 17.82 2.71 -12.75
CA LEU A 43 17.67 1.47 -13.50
C LEU A 43 17.25 1.71 -14.96
N TYR A 44 16.32 2.65 -15.20
CA TYR A 44 15.93 2.99 -16.57
C TYR A 44 17.08 3.62 -17.36
N LYS A 45 17.93 4.43 -16.73
CA LYS A 45 19.16 4.93 -17.37
C LYS A 45 20.08 3.79 -17.79
N LEU A 46 20.25 2.74 -16.97
CA LEU A 46 21.01 1.54 -17.36
C LEU A 46 20.36 0.80 -18.52
N SER A 47 19.03 0.69 -18.54
CA SER A 47 18.30 0.04 -19.64
C SER A 47 18.33 0.86 -20.93
N GLY A 48 18.33 2.20 -20.85
CA GLY A 48 18.27 3.12 -21.99
C GLY A 48 19.64 3.49 -22.58
N THR A 49 20.70 3.50 -21.76
CA THR A 49 22.10 3.60 -22.24
C THR A 49 22.60 2.30 -22.87
N SER A 50 21.82 1.22 -22.74
CA SER A 50 22.14 -0.10 -23.28
C SER A 50 21.92 -0.27 -24.79
N GLY A 51 21.64 0.82 -25.52
CA GLY A 51 21.63 0.80 -26.97
C GLY A 51 23.00 1.03 -27.62
N ILE A 52 23.89 1.81 -27.00
CA ILE A 52 25.00 2.42 -27.76
C ILE A 52 26.37 2.48 -27.05
N SER A 53 26.46 2.60 -25.71
CA SER A 53 27.77 2.93 -25.07
C SER A 53 28.34 1.90 -24.08
N LEU A 54 27.52 1.09 -23.40
CA LEU A 54 28.00 0.03 -22.50
C LEU A 54 28.47 -1.24 -23.25
N TRP A 55 28.13 -1.35 -24.53
CA TRP A 55 28.13 -2.59 -25.33
C TRP A 55 29.34 -2.71 -26.25
N SER A 56 30.13 -1.64 -26.32
CA SER A 56 31.37 -1.56 -27.08
C SER A 56 32.60 -1.83 -26.20
N GLN A 57 32.41 -2.27 -24.96
CA GLN A 57 33.49 -2.70 -24.06
C GLN A 57 34.04 -4.04 -24.57
N PRO A 58 35.30 -4.10 -25.05
CA PRO A 58 35.87 -5.30 -25.69
C PRO A 58 36.05 -6.50 -24.75
N PHE A 59 35.78 -6.34 -23.46
CA PHE A 59 36.16 -7.26 -22.39
C PHE A 59 34.98 -7.98 -21.72
N LEU A 60 33.73 -7.69 -22.10
CA LEU A 60 32.57 -8.37 -21.54
C LEU A 60 32.09 -9.48 -22.47
N SER A 61 31.94 -10.69 -21.93
CA SER A 61 31.34 -11.78 -22.69
C SER A 61 29.87 -11.47 -22.98
N SER A 62 29.32 -12.03 -24.07
CA SER A 62 27.89 -11.94 -24.36
C SER A 62 27.03 -12.45 -23.19
N GLU A 63 27.55 -13.41 -22.41
CA GLU A 63 26.87 -13.98 -21.25
C GLU A 63 26.80 -12.99 -20.07
N ASP A 64 27.89 -12.25 -19.78
CA ASP A 64 27.91 -11.21 -18.74
C ASP A 64 26.94 -10.08 -19.04
N ILE A 65 26.83 -9.76 -20.31
CA ILE A 65 25.93 -8.77 -20.87
C ILE A 65 24.46 -9.19 -20.68
N ASP A 66 24.11 -10.42 -21.04
CA ASP A 66 22.74 -10.94 -20.88
C ASP A 66 22.36 -11.14 -19.41
N LYS A 67 23.31 -11.56 -18.57
CA LYS A 67 23.15 -11.62 -17.12
C LYS A 67 22.84 -10.24 -16.55
N THR A 68 23.57 -9.21 -16.97
CA THR A 68 23.34 -7.82 -16.53
C THR A 68 21.96 -7.32 -16.95
N ARG A 69 21.53 -7.56 -18.20
CA ARG A 69 20.17 -7.25 -18.66
C ARG A 69 19.09 -7.90 -17.79
N ARG A 70 19.25 -9.19 -17.49
CA ARG A 70 18.31 -9.93 -16.64
C ARG A 70 18.23 -9.34 -15.24
N VAL A 71 19.37 -9.02 -14.64
CA VAL A 71 19.44 -8.40 -13.30
C VAL A 71 18.74 -7.03 -13.29
N VAL A 72 18.99 -6.19 -14.29
CA VAL A 72 18.33 -4.87 -14.41
C VAL A 72 16.82 -5.04 -14.58
N ARG A 73 16.36 -5.97 -15.43
CA ARG A 73 14.93 -6.22 -15.63
C ARG A 73 14.24 -6.65 -14.34
N VAL A 74 14.81 -7.63 -13.64
CA VAL A 74 14.27 -8.12 -12.36
C VAL A 74 14.25 -7.01 -11.31
N ALA A 75 15.28 -6.15 -11.27
CA ALA A 75 15.30 -5.00 -10.37
C ALA A 75 14.16 -4.02 -10.69
N ILE A 76 13.91 -3.70 -11.96
CA ILE A 76 12.81 -2.81 -12.38
C ILE A 76 11.45 -3.39 -11.99
N GLU A 77 11.23 -4.69 -12.21
CA GLU A 77 9.98 -5.38 -11.86
C GLU A 77 9.74 -5.34 -10.35
N ASN A 78 10.75 -5.72 -9.56
CA ASN A 78 10.67 -5.71 -8.10
C ASN A 78 10.39 -4.31 -7.54
N THR A 79 11.12 -3.30 -8.01
CA THR A 79 10.92 -1.89 -7.59
C THR A 79 9.53 -1.39 -7.98
N THR A 80 9.01 -1.78 -9.15
CA THR A 80 7.65 -1.42 -9.58
C THR A 80 6.60 -2.03 -8.65
N GLN A 81 6.73 -3.32 -8.34
CA GLN A 81 5.80 -4.00 -7.44
C GLN A 81 5.83 -3.36 -6.04
N GLU A 82 7.01 -3.07 -5.52
CA GLU A 82 7.18 -2.48 -4.20
C GLU A 82 6.63 -1.05 -4.11
N ARG A 83 6.81 -0.25 -5.17
CA ARG A 83 6.20 1.07 -5.31
C ARG A 83 4.67 0.97 -5.29
N ASN A 84 4.08 0.07 -6.07
CA ASN A 84 2.62 -0.08 -6.13
C ASN A 84 2.03 -0.50 -4.79
N ARG A 85 2.70 -1.43 -4.07
CA ARG A 85 2.31 -1.82 -2.71
C ARG A 85 2.36 -0.62 -1.75
N THR A 86 3.45 0.13 -1.76
CA THR A 86 3.64 1.30 -0.88
C THR A 86 2.64 2.42 -1.20
N ALA A 87 2.37 2.67 -2.49
CA ALA A 87 1.40 3.67 -2.92
C ALA A 87 -0.03 3.29 -2.53
N THR A 88 -0.38 2.00 -2.64
CA THR A 88 -1.69 1.49 -2.20
C THR A 88 -1.85 1.64 -0.69
N LEU A 89 -0.81 1.31 0.07
CA LEU A 89 -0.79 1.52 1.53
C LEU A 89 -1.00 3.00 1.87
N LEU A 90 -0.23 3.91 1.28
CA LEU A 90 -0.38 5.34 1.50
C LEU A 90 -1.80 5.82 1.17
N ARG A 91 -2.35 5.38 0.03
CA ARG A 91 -3.70 5.75 -0.42
C ARG A 91 -4.77 5.32 0.58
N SER A 92 -4.62 4.14 1.20
CA SER A 92 -5.57 3.64 2.21
C SER A 92 -5.70 4.56 3.44
N PHE A 93 -4.67 5.38 3.71
CA PHE A 93 -4.65 6.33 4.82
C PHE A 93 -5.12 7.74 4.44
N ILE A 94 -4.92 8.17 3.19
CA ILE A 94 -5.13 9.57 2.79
C ILE A 94 -6.36 9.79 1.91
N ALA A 95 -6.79 8.76 1.17
CA ALA A 95 -7.89 8.86 0.22
C ALA A 95 -9.16 8.21 0.81
N ILE A 96 -9.57 8.69 1.98
CA ILE A 96 -10.75 8.19 2.70
C ILE A 96 -11.93 9.12 2.40
N SER A 97 -12.99 8.56 1.83
CA SER A 97 -14.27 9.25 1.65
C SER A 97 -15.08 9.31 2.94
N GLY A 98 -16.07 10.21 3.01
CA GLY A 98 -16.98 10.28 4.16
C GLY A 98 -17.76 8.98 4.40
N TYR A 99 -18.14 8.27 3.33
CA TYR A 99 -18.81 6.97 3.42
C TYR A 99 -17.88 5.89 3.99
N GLU A 100 -16.64 5.80 3.49
CA GLU A 100 -15.65 4.86 4.03
C GLU A 100 -15.29 5.17 5.48
N ALA A 101 -15.31 6.46 5.86
CA ALA A 101 -15.11 6.87 7.25
C ALA A 101 -16.20 6.29 8.14
N VAL A 102 -17.46 6.51 7.80
CA VAL A 102 -18.61 5.95 8.53
C VAL A 102 -18.55 4.42 8.62
N GLU A 103 -18.29 3.75 7.50
CA GLU A 103 -18.19 2.29 7.47
C GLU A 103 -17.08 1.79 8.42
N THR A 104 -15.94 2.48 8.45
CA THR A 104 -14.83 2.11 9.33
C THR A 104 -15.16 2.38 10.80
N LEU A 105 -15.82 3.50 11.12
CA LEU A 105 -16.29 3.82 12.47
C LEU A 105 -17.25 2.74 12.99
N ASN A 106 -18.20 2.31 12.14
CA ASN A 106 -19.17 1.28 12.47
C ASN A 106 -18.52 -0.08 12.73
N ARG A 107 -17.69 -0.51 11.80
CA ARG A 107 -16.94 -1.78 11.91
C ARG A 107 -16.09 -1.85 13.17
N ARG A 108 -15.58 -0.70 13.62
CA ARG A 108 -14.73 -0.58 14.82
C ARG A 108 -15.50 -0.32 16.10
N LYS A 109 -16.83 -0.18 16.03
CA LYS A 109 -17.66 0.26 17.15
C LYS A 109 -17.09 1.51 17.80
N TYR A 110 -16.72 2.52 17.00
CA TYR A 110 -16.02 3.69 17.52
C TYR A 110 -16.87 4.38 18.59
N ARG A 111 -16.28 4.59 19.77
CA ARG A 111 -16.97 5.05 21.00
C ARG A 111 -18.13 4.16 21.46
N GLY A 112 -18.14 2.88 21.09
CA GLY A 112 -19.20 1.93 21.46
C GLY A 112 -20.37 1.89 20.48
N HIS A 113 -20.31 2.64 19.37
CA HIS A 113 -21.41 2.77 18.42
C HIS A 113 -21.07 2.15 17.06
N ASP A 114 -22.02 1.38 16.50
CA ASP A 114 -21.92 0.74 15.18
C ASP A 114 -22.95 1.26 14.15
N ASP A 115 -23.58 2.38 14.48
CA ASP A 115 -24.68 3.02 13.76
C ASP A 115 -24.38 4.49 13.40
N TRP A 116 -23.11 4.80 13.14
CA TRP A 116 -22.68 6.05 12.53
C TRP A 116 -23.30 6.20 11.14
N GLU A 117 -23.69 7.44 10.82
CA GLU A 117 -24.29 7.83 9.55
C GLU A 117 -23.65 9.10 9.01
N LEU A 118 -23.55 9.20 7.69
CA LEU A 118 -23.17 10.42 6.98
C LEU A 118 -24.42 11.22 6.65
N ARG A 119 -24.48 12.47 7.11
CA ARG A 119 -25.56 13.42 6.85
C ARG A 119 -25.01 14.71 6.25
N ALA A 120 -25.88 15.54 5.66
CA ALA A 120 -25.49 16.82 5.06
C ALA A 120 -24.69 17.74 6.01
N GLY A 121 -24.94 17.62 7.31
CA GLY A 121 -24.22 18.40 8.32
C GLY A 121 -22.93 17.78 8.84
N GLY A 122 -22.61 16.52 8.56
CA GLY A 122 -21.49 15.79 9.17
C GLY A 122 -21.79 14.32 9.45
N VAL A 123 -20.98 13.70 10.30
CA VAL A 123 -21.07 12.29 10.70
C VAL A 123 -21.54 12.19 12.15
N LYS A 124 -22.55 11.37 12.42
CA LYS A 124 -23.16 11.22 13.74
C LYS A 124 -23.76 9.81 13.89
N PHE A 125 -23.75 9.24 15.08
CA PHE A 125 -24.45 7.99 15.39
C PHE A 125 -25.90 8.25 15.83
N SER A 126 -26.76 7.23 15.80
CA SER A 126 -28.17 7.40 16.12
C SER A 126 -28.37 7.69 17.61
N GLY A 127 -29.23 8.66 17.91
CA GLY A 127 -29.48 9.08 19.29
C GLY A 127 -28.40 9.96 19.93
N GLY A 128 -27.29 10.25 19.24
CA GLY A 128 -26.31 11.23 19.70
C GLY A 128 -26.89 12.65 19.77
N ILE A 129 -26.30 13.51 20.59
CA ILE A 129 -26.63 14.96 20.61
C ILE A 129 -25.71 15.72 19.63
N ASP A 130 -26.01 16.98 19.36
CA ASP A 130 -25.21 17.75 18.38
C ASP A 130 -23.77 17.99 18.81
N ALA A 131 -23.46 17.88 20.11
CA ALA A 131 -22.10 17.87 20.62
C ALA A 131 -21.30 16.61 20.20
N ASP A 132 -21.97 15.51 19.86
CA ASP A 132 -21.33 14.25 19.44
C ASP A 132 -21.09 14.17 17.92
N LYS A 133 -21.56 15.18 17.20
CA LYS A 133 -21.46 15.26 15.76
C LYS A 133 -20.04 15.61 15.34
N MET A 134 -19.48 14.82 14.43
CA MET A 134 -18.22 15.12 13.76
C MET A 134 -18.49 15.83 12.43
N THR A 135 -17.62 16.76 12.06
CA THR A 135 -17.48 17.17 10.66
C THR A 135 -17.00 15.98 9.83
N ILE A 136 -17.23 16.03 8.51
CA ILE A 136 -16.73 15.01 7.59
C ILE A 136 -15.21 14.90 7.68
N GLN A 137 -14.51 16.04 7.84
CA GLN A 137 -13.06 16.09 7.95
C GLN A 137 -12.56 15.40 9.24
N GLU A 138 -13.22 15.62 10.37
CA GLU A 138 -12.88 14.94 11.64
C GLU A 138 -13.10 13.44 11.55
N ALA A 139 -14.21 13.00 10.93
CA ALA A 139 -14.48 11.58 10.74
C ALA A 139 -13.42 10.92 9.83
N VAL A 140 -13.02 11.59 8.75
CA VAL A 140 -11.95 11.15 7.86
C VAL A 140 -10.61 11.11 8.58
N ALA A 141 -10.25 12.14 9.34
CA ALA A 141 -8.99 12.19 10.09
C ALA A 141 -8.93 11.10 11.18
N THR A 142 -10.04 10.89 11.90
CA THR A 142 -10.18 9.82 12.90
C THR A 142 -10.04 8.46 12.25
N THR A 143 -10.71 8.24 11.11
CA THR A 143 -10.61 6.99 10.36
C THR A 143 -9.19 6.74 9.86
N SER A 144 -8.52 7.76 9.34
CA SER A 144 -7.11 7.68 8.93
C SER A 144 -6.22 7.25 10.09
N LEU A 145 -6.42 7.81 11.28
CA LEU A 145 -5.68 7.43 12.47
C LEU A 145 -5.95 5.97 12.87
N LEU A 146 -7.22 5.54 12.89
CA LEU A 146 -7.62 4.17 13.23
C LEU A 146 -6.99 3.15 12.27
N ARG A 147 -7.04 3.40 10.96
CA ARG A 147 -6.42 2.52 9.94
C ARG A 147 -4.91 2.42 10.10
N ARG A 148 -4.23 3.54 10.42
CA ARG A 148 -2.78 3.55 10.66
C ARG A 148 -2.42 2.77 11.93
N ALA A 149 -3.14 2.99 13.02
CA ALA A 149 -2.93 2.28 14.28
C ALA A 149 -3.14 0.77 14.11
N GLU A 150 -4.17 0.37 13.38
CA GLU A 150 -4.40 -1.03 13.05
C GLU A 150 -3.25 -1.63 12.24
N TYR A 151 -2.84 -0.97 11.17
CA TYR A 151 -1.73 -1.45 10.34
C TYR A 151 -0.47 -1.67 11.18
N VAL A 152 -0.14 -0.72 12.07
CA VAL A 152 1.01 -0.82 12.97
C VAL A 152 0.86 -1.99 13.95
N ALA A 153 -0.33 -2.20 14.50
CA ALA A 153 -0.62 -3.32 15.39
C ALA A 153 -0.46 -4.68 14.66
N GLN A 154 -1.02 -4.81 13.46
CA GLN A 154 -0.90 -6.01 12.63
C GLN A 154 0.56 -6.28 12.24
N ASN A 155 1.28 -5.24 11.82
CA ASN A 155 2.69 -5.36 11.44
C ASN A 155 3.58 -5.72 12.65
N SER A 156 3.20 -5.31 13.85
CA SER A 156 3.89 -5.70 15.10
C SER A 156 3.55 -7.13 15.52
N ALA A 157 2.28 -7.54 15.40
CA ALA A 157 1.82 -8.89 15.69
C ALA A 157 2.45 -9.92 14.74
N SER A 158 2.59 -9.60 13.45
CA SER A 158 3.26 -10.45 12.46
C SER A 158 4.75 -10.71 12.76
N LYS A 159 5.41 -9.84 13.54
CA LYS A 159 6.78 -10.08 14.03
C LYS A 159 6.83 -11.08 15.19
N GLY A 160 5.78 -11.16 16.00
CA GLY A 160 5.64 -12.17 17.06
C GLY A 160 5.10 -13.51 16.54
N ALA A 161 4.32 -13.48 15.46
CA ALA A 161 3.63 -14.63 14.89
C ALA A 161 4.38 -15.33 13.74
N SER A 162 5.70 -15.54 13.86
CA SER A 162 6.41 -16.56 13.04
C SER A 162 6.04 -18.01 13.45
N ARG A 163 4.87 -18.22 14.05
CA ARG A 163 4.18 -19.50 14.18
C ARG A 163 2.69 -19.22 13.87
N THR A 164 2.14 -20.00 12.93
CA THR A 164 0.74 -20.12 12.45
C THR A 164 0.14 -19.06 11.48
N VAL A 165 0.31 -19.34 10.16
CA VAL A 165 -0.70 -19.53 9.08
C VAL A 165 -2.01 -18.70 9.04
N TRP A 166 -2.09 -17.83 8.01
CA TRP A 166 -3.21 -17.38 7.10
C TRP A 166 -4.66 -17.07 7.56
N GLN A 167 -5.19 -15.88 7.19
CA GLN A 167 -6.30 -15.61 6.24
C GLN A 167 -6.94 -14.21 6.42
N GLY A 168 -7.33 -13.53 5.32
CA GLY A 168 -8.46 -12.58 5.30
C GLY A 168 -8.22 -11.12 4.86
N PHE A 169 -8.13 -10.87 3.55
CA PHE A 169 -8.61 -9.62 2.93
C PHE A 169 -9.25 -10.01 1.59
N PRO A 170 -10.56 -9.78 1.35
CA PRO A 170 -11.12 -9.89 0.02
C PRO A 170 -10.75 -8.63 -0.76
N LEU A 171 -10.00 -8.80 -1.84
CA LEU A 171 -9.92 -7.81 -2.90
C LEU A 171 -11.25 -7.87 -3.66
N LEU A 172 -11.97 -6.74 -3.64
CA LEU A 172 -13.19 -6.48 -4.39
C LEU A 172 -12.94 -6.78 -5.89
N ASN A 173 -13.47 -7.91 -6.38
CA ASN A 173 -13.59 -8.16 -7.81
C ASN A 173 -14.72 -9.17 -8.08
N ASP A 174 -15.95 -8.81 -7.73
CA ASP A 174 -17.14 -9.52 -8.19
C ASP A 174 -17.54 -8.98 -9.57
N ARG A 175 -17.20 -9.75 -10.61
CA ARG A 175 -17.95 -9.79 -11.86
C ARG A 175 -18.32 -11.25 -12.10
N GLU A 176 -19.47 -11.67 -11.59
CA GLU A 176 -20.17 -12.82 -12.15
C GLU A 176 -20.93 -12.39 -13.42
N PRO A 177 -20.85 -13.14 -14.52
CA PRO A 177 -21.82 -13.05 -15.59
C PRO A 177 -23.02 -13.96 -15.29
N LEU A 178 -24.21 -13.34 -15.29
CA LEU A 178 -25.51 -13.98 -15.44
C LEU A 178 -25.54 -14.87 -16.69
N GLU A 179 -25.72 -16.18 -16.55
CA GLU A 179 -26.44 -17.00 -17.52
C GLU A 179 -27.28 -18.11 -16.87
N LYS A 180 -28.60 -17.88 -16.93
CA LYS A 180 -29.68 -18.80 -17.33
C LYS A 180 -30.05 -19.98 -16.41
N LEU A 181 -31.13 -19.71 -15.66
CA LEU A 181 -32.22 -20.63 -15.37
C LEU A 181 -32.77 -21.30 -16.64
N HIS A 182 -32.83 -22.63 -16.64
CA HIS A 182 -33.91 -23.42 -17.24
C HIS A 182 -34.01 -24.76 -16.49
N ASN A 183 -35.12 -24.96 -15.76
CA ASN A 183 -36.10 -26.05 -15.93
C ASN A 183 -35.55 -27.39 -16.46
N ASP A 184 -35.82 -28.56 -15.87
CA ASP A 184 -37.04 -29.04 -15.21
C ASP A 184 -36.74 -30.17 -14.21
N SER A 185 -37.62 -30.32 -13.22
CA SER A 185 -37.83 -31.59 -12.51
C SER A 185 -38.98 -32.34 -13.17
N LEU A 186 -38.73 -33.57 -13.60
CA LEU A 186 -39.55 -34.76 -13.34
C LEU A 186 -38.78 -36.02 -13.77
#